data_AF-A0ABD6EZC5-F1
#
_entry.id   AF-A0ABD6EZC5-F1
#
_cell.length_a   1.000
_cell.length_b   1.000
_cell.length_c   1.000
_cell.angle_alpha   90.00
_cell.angle_beta   90.00
_cell.angle_gamma   90.00
#
_symmetry.space_group_name_H-M   'P 1'
#
loop_
_entity.id
_entity.type
_entity.pdbx_description
1 polymer ?
#
loop_
_entity_poly.entity_id
_entity_poly.type
_entity_poly.pdbx_seq_one_letter_code
_entity_poly.pdbx_strand_id
1 'polypeptide(L)'
;MEVDEKSTVENNCFSFGEFDLKKIDDEIRMEKIRQAASKHSWDYFGQFLRKNLMEKRIVIDADDREDLQRAIEKMRSYMPSEDGRDLSSHIRSFGESLGCDIQCQSGFYKLRGNDLTLEISTDGTTVMSCSVSWFGEPAVDAPYLYSLMTNNQWTKVHNTIMTMLRLIPPLLSR
;
A
#
# COMPACT_ATOMS: atom_id res chain seq x y z
N MET A 1 20.13 67.68 34.62
CA MET A 1 19.97 68.15 33.23
C MET A 1 20.75 67.22 32.34
N GLU A 2 20.08 66.66 31.32
CA GLU A 2 20.62 66.13 30.05
C GLU A 2 21.57 64.92 30.16
N VAL A 3 21.26 63.69 29.68
CA VAL A 3 20.92 63.22 28.30
C VAL A 3 22.02 63.70 27.34
N ASP A 4 22.87 62.89 26.69
CA ASP A 4 22.54 61.74 25.83
C ASP A 4 23.81 60.97 25.40
N GLU A 5 23.61 59.71 24.96
CA GLU A 5 24.29 58.93 23.87
C GLU A 5 25.85 58.93 23.75
N LYS A 6 26.58 57.87 23.37
CA LYS A 6 26.35 56.58 22.72
C LYS A 6 27.71 55.87 22.71
N SER A 7 27.77 54.58 23.05
CA SER A 7 28.66 53.66 22.35
C SER A 7 28.20 52.23 22.63
N THR A 8 27.25 51.82 21.80
CA THR A 8 26.81 50.45 21.58
C THR A 8 28.02 49.58 21.25
N VAL A 9 28.45 48.72 22.17
CA VAL A 9 29.27 47.56 21.82
C VAL A 9 28.27 46.47 21.46
N GLU A 10 28.17 46.23 20.16
CA GLU A 10 27.33 45.22 19.55
C GLU A 10 27.60 43.84 20.18
N ASN A 11 26.62 43.39 20.98
CA ASN A 11 26.41 41.98 21.23
C ASN A 11 25.98 41.32 19.93
N ASN A 12 26.92 41.09 19.01
CA ASN A 12 26.71 40.18 17.90
C ASN A 12 26.95 38.74 18.40
N CYS A 13 26.07 38.33 19.32
CA CYS A 13 25.86 36.92 19.59
C CYS A 13 25.25 36.35 18.32
N PHE A 14 26.06 35.61 17.57
CA PHE A 14 25.65 34.79 16.45
C PHE A 14 24.47 33.91 16.87
N SER A 15 23.24 34.38 16.67
CA SER A 15 22.06 33.53 16.59
C SER A 15 22.09 32.81 15.25
N PHE A 16 23.11 31.98 15.06
CA PHE A 16 23.11 31.01 13.99
C PHE A 16 22.24 29.87 14.48
N GLY A 17 21.05 29.81 13.89
CA GLY A 17 19.99 28.83 14.05
C GLY A 17 20.30 27.71 15.03
N GLU A 18 19.49 27.66 16.09
CA GLU A 18 19.12 26.44 16.77
C GLU A 18 18.63 25.45 15.69
N PHE A 19 19.58 24.78 15.02
CA PHE A 19 19.32 23.63 14.20
C PHE A 19 18.68 22.65 15.17
N ASP A 20 17.39 22.43 15.00
CA ASP A 20 16.60 21.51 15.79
C ASP A 20 17.17 20.11 15.56
N LEU A 21 18.23 19.77 16.31
CA LEU A 21 18.98 18.53 16.22
C LEU A 21 18.04 17.33 16.37
N LYS A 22 16.93 17.52 17.09
CA LYS A 22 15.88 16.54 17.23
C LYS A 22 15.09 16.36 15.93
N LYS A 23 14.71 17.45 15.26
CA LYS A 23 14.11 17.38 13.92
C LYS A 23 15.02 16.70 12.89
N ILE A 24 16.33 16.98 12.95
CA ILE A 24 17.32 16.35 12.07
C ILE A 24 17.47 14.86 12.39
N ASP A 25 17.53 14.47 13.66
CA ASP A 25 17.63 13.06 14.07
C ASP A 25 16.35 12.29 13.72
N ASP A 26 15.18 12.90 13.91
CA ASP A 26 13.89 12.35 13.49
C ASP A 26 13.83 12.19 11.95
N GLU A 27 14.32 13.16 11.18
CA GLU A 27 14.40 13.08 9.72
C GLU A 27 15.38 11.98 9.25
N ILE A 28 16.56 11.87 9.87
CA ILE A 28 17.52 10.78 9.60
C ILE A 28 16.92 9.42 9.94
N ARG A 29 16.21 9.32 11.07
CA ARG A 29 15.53 8.09 11.50
C ARG A 29 14.44 7.71 10.51
N MET A 30 13.61 8.67 10.10
CA MET A 30 12.55 8.45 9.12
C MET A 30 13.12 8.08 7.76
N GLU A 31 14.24 8.67 7.33
CA GLU A 31 14.92 8.31 6.08
C GLU A 31 15.54 6.90 6.15
N LYS A 32 16.11 6.51 7.29
CA LYS A 32 16.56 5.11 7.52
C LYS A 32 15.41 4.12 7.44
N ILE A 33 14.25 4.45 8.02
CA ILE A 33 13.04 3.64 7.92
C ILE A 33 12.57 3.57 6.47
N ARG A 34 12.58 4.68 5.74
CA ARG A 34 12.18 4.74 4.33
C ARG A 34 13.11 3.92 3.43
N GLN A 35 14.42 3.98 3.65
CA GLN A 35 15.41 3.16 2.95
C GLN A 35 15.34 1.67 3.33
N ALA A 36 14.94 1.35 4.56
CA ALA A 36 14.66 -0.03 4.94
C ALA A 36 13.38 -0.52 4.24
N ALA A 37 12.32 0.30 4.22
CA ALA A 37 11.06 -0.02 3.56
C ALA A 37 11.23 -0.23 2.04
N SER A 38 12.08 0.55 1.36
CA SER A 38 12.32 0.38 -0.08
C SER A 38 13.01 -0.96 -0.42
N LYS A 39 13.79 -1.54 0.50
CA LYS A 39 14.33 -2.91 0.39
C LYS A 39 13.26 -3.99 0.53
N HIS A 40 12.09 -3.63 1.06
CA HIS A 40 10.93 -4.50 1.16
C HIS A 40 9.93 -4.30 0.02
N SER A 41 10.31 -3.64 -1.09
CA SER A 41 9.46 -3.54 -2.29
C SER A 41 9.53 -4.81 -3.16
N TRP A 42 8.46 -5.08 -3.92
CA TRP A 42 8.40 -6.23 -4.82
C TRP A 42 9.38 -6.10 -5.99
N ASP A 43 9.61 -4.86 -6.45
CA ASP A 43 10.59 -4.58 -7.48
C ASP A 43 12.02 -4.89 -6.99
N TYR A 44 12.34 -4.54 -5.74
CA TYR A 44 13.63 -4.90 -5.13
C TYR A 44 13.75 -6.41 -4.92
N PHE A 45 12.69 -7.09 -4.46
CA PHE A 45 12.67 -8.55 -4.34
C PHE A 45 12.88 -9.25 -5.69
N GLY A 46 12.16 -8.82 -6.74
CA GLY A 46 12.28 -9.40 -8.07
C GLY A 46 13.67 -9.20 -8.69
N GLN A 47 14.27 -8.02 -8.51
CA GLN A 47 15.66 -7.76 -8.93
C GLN A 47 16.65 -8.63 -8.15
N PHE A 48 16.49 -8.74 -6.84
CA PHE A 48 17.36 -9.54 -5.98
C PHE A 48 17.26 -11.05 -6.27
N LEU A 49 16.04 -11.53 -6.51
CA LEU A 49 15.76 -12.91 -6.90
C LEU A 49 16.40 -13.23 -8.26
N ARG A 50 16.18 -12.39 -9.28
CA ARG A 50 16.84 -12.54 -10.59
C ARG A 50 18.36 -12.56 -10.48
N LYS A 51 18.92 -11.62 -9.71
CA LYS A 51 20.37 -11.55 -9.46
C LYS A 51 20.87 -12.83 -8.80
N ASN A 52 20.21 -13.32 -7.75
CA ASN A 52 20.58 -14.57 -7.09
C ASN A 52 20.48 -15.79 -8.01
N LEU A 53 19.42 -15.90 -8.81
CA LEU A 53 19.24 -17.01 -9.75
C LEU A 53 20.35 -17.03 -10.81
N MET A 54 20.74 -15.86 -11.33
CA MET A 54 21.85 -15.73 -12.27
C MET A 54 23.21 -16.02 -11.63
N GLU A 55 23.48 -15.46 -10.44
CA GLU A 55 24.77 -15.65 -9.73
C GLU A 55 24.98 -17.10 -9.30
N LYS A 56 23.92 -17.76 -8.80
CA LYS A 56 23.99 -19.14 -8.33
C LYS A 56 23.76 -20.18 -9.42
N ARG A 57 23.49 -19.74 -10.67
CA ARG A 57 23.19 -20.60 -11.83
C ARG A 57 22.13 -21.66 -11.54
N ILE A 58 21.08 -21.27 -10.82
CA ILE A 58 19.98 -22.18 -10.48
C ILE A 58 19.15 -22.39 -11.75
N VAL A 59 19.11 -23.65 -12.21
CA VAL A 59 18.19 -24.09 -13.26
C VAL A 59 16.95 -24.62 -12.56
N ILE A 60 15.79 -24.08 -12.92
CA ILE A 60 14.50 -24.45 -12.33
C ILE A 60 13.78 -25.31 -13.35
N ASP A 61 13.42 -26.53 -12.95
CA ASP A 61 12.66 -27.45 -13.79
C ASP A 61 11.21 -26.95 -13.97
N ALA A 62 10.47 -27.56 -14.91
CA ALA A 62 9.12 -27.10 -15.24
C ALA A 62 8.15 -27.18 -14.03
N ASP A 63 8.25 -28.23 -13.23
CA ASP A 63 7.41 -28.44 -12.05
C ASP A 63 7.81 -27.47 -10.92
N ASP A 64 9.11 -27.34 -10.65
CA ASP A 64 9.64 -26.38 -9.66
C ASP A 64 9.30 -24.93 -10.02
N ARG A 65 9.17 -24.62 -11.32
CA ARG A 65 8.78 -23.30 -11.80
C ARG A 65 7.33 -22.99 -11.46
N GLU A 66 6.43 -23.97 -11.58
CA GLU A 66 5.03 -23.80 -11.22
C GLU A 66 4.88 -23.61 -9.71
N ASP A 67 5.59 -24.40 -8.91
CA ASP A 67 5.60 -24.28 -7.45
C ASP A 67 6.18 -22.94 -6.99
N LEU A 68 7.28 -22.49 -7.61
CA LEU A 68 7.85 -21.18 -7.35
C LEU A 68 6.87 -20.06 -7.71
N GLN A 69 6.16 -20.19 -8.84
CA GLN A 69 5.19 -19.21 -9.27
C GLN A 69 4.01 -19.13 -8.29
N ARG A 70 3.46 -20.27 -7.85
CA ARG A 70 2.40 -20.33 -6.82
C ARG A 70 2.87 -19.76 -5.48
N ALA A 71 4.12 -20.06 -5.08
CA ALA A 71 4.71 -19.50 -3.86
C ALA A 71 4.87 -17.98 -3.95
N ILE A 72 5.29 -17.46 -5.12
CA ILE A 72 5.39 -16.04 -5.40
C ILE A 72 4.02 -15.36 -5.35
N GLU A 73 3.01 -15.93 -6.02
CA GLU A 73 1.64 -15.41 -6.02
C GLU A 73 1.08 -15.36 -4.59
N LYS A 74 1.32 -16.42 -3.82
CA LYS A 74 0.96 -16.48 -2.40
C LYS A 74 1.71 -15.44 -1.56
N MET A 75 3.00 -15.19 -1.81
CA MET A 75 3.73 -14.13 -1.10
C MET A 75 3.20 -12.73 -1.47
N ARG A 76 2.88 -12.52 -2.74
CA ARG A 76 2.32 -11.26 -3.27
C ARG A 76 0.96 -10.95 -2.63
N SER A 77 0.13 -11.95 -2.36
CA SER A 77 -1.15 -11.76 -1.65
C SER A 77 -1.00 -11.31 -0.19
N TYR A 78 0.19 -11.36 0.41
CA TYR A 78 0.43 -10.85 1.78
C TYR A 78 1.09 -9.48 1.80
N MET A 79 1.39 -8.90 0.64
CA MET A 79 2.15 -7.67 0.57
C MET A 79 1.21 -6.45 0.61
N PRO A 80 1.49 -5.45 1.45
CA PRO A 80 0.76 -4.19 1.42
C PRO A 80 0.96 -3.50 0.07
N SER A 81 -0.13 -3.07 -0.57
CA SER A 81 -0.08 -2.27 -1.80
C SER A 81 0.70 -0.97 -1.54
N GLU A 82 1.65 -0.64 -2.40
CA GLU A 82 2.55 0.51 -2.19
C GLU A 82 1.82 1.85 -2.17
N ASP A 83 1.79 2.51 -1.01
CA ASP A 83 1.18 3.82 -0.82
C ASP A 83 1.84 4.87 -1.74
N GLY A 84 1.14 5.27 -2.81
CA GLY A 84 1.61 6.29 -3.76
C GLY A 84 1.23 6.08 -5.23
N ARG A 85 0.51 5.00 -5.56
CA ARG A 85 0.02 4.75 -6.92
C ARG A 85 -1.33 5.44 -7.15
N ASP A 86 -1.63 5.72 -8.42
CA ASP A 86 -2.97 6.15 -8.82
C ASP A 86 -4.04 5.18 -8.32
N LEU A 87 -5.19 5.70 -7.89
CA LEU A 87 -6.32 4.93 -7.35
C LEU A 87 -6.69 3.73 -8.24
N SER A 88 -6.67 3.93 -9.56
CA SER A 88 -6.93 2.91 -10.57
C SER A 88 -5.91 1.76 -10.52
N SER A 89 -4.63 2.07 -10.35
CA SER A 89 -3.55 1.10 -10.20
C SER A 89 -3.64 0.37 -8.87
N HIS A 90 -4.07 1.06 -7.80
CA HIS A 90 -4.33 0.44 -6.50
C HIS A 90 -5.47 -0.57 -6.56
N ILE A 91 -6.62 -0.19 -7.12
CA ILE A 91 -7.78 -1.07 -7.27
C ILE A 91 -7.42 -2.30 -8.13
N ARG A 92 -6.63 -2.10 -9.19
CA ARG A 92 -6.16 -3.21 -10.04
C ARG A 92 -5.22 -4.15 -9.29
N SER A 93 -4.19 -3.62 -8.63
CA SER A 93 -3.26 -4.44 -7.84
C SER A 93 -3.97 -5.16 -6.68
N PHE A 94 -4.98 -4.51 -6.11
CA PHE A 94 -5.81 -5.07 -5.06
C PHE A 94 -6.69 -6.22 -5.56
N GLY A 95 -7.29 -6.09 -6.74
CA GLY A 95 -8.02 -7.20 -7.36
C GLY A 95 -7.14 -8.41 -7.66
N GLU A 96 -5.94 -8.15 -8.18
CA GLU A 96 -4.95 -9.19 -8.44
C GLU A 96 -4.53 -9.91 -7.14
N SER A 97 -4.33 -9.18 -6.04
CA SER A 97 -3.93 -9.77 -4.75
C SER A 97 -5.02 -10.65 -4.13
N LEU A 98 -6.28 -10.35 -4.43
CA LEU A 98 -7.44 -11.15 -4.02
C LEU A 98 -7.76 -12.30 -5.00
N GLY A 99 -7.10 -12.37 -6.15
CA GLY A 99 -7.43 -13.33 -7.21
C GLY A 99 -8.78 -13.05 -7.87
N CYS A 100 -9.21 -11.78 -7.91
CA CYS A 100 -10.47 -11.37 -8.52
C CYS A 100 -10.30 -10.95 -9.99
N ASP A 101 -11.30 -11.26 -10.81
CA ASP A 101 -11.46 -10.68 -12.14
C ASP A 101 -11.89 -9.21 -12.04
N ILE A 102 -11.22 -8.33 -12.77
CA ILE A 102 -11.47 -6.88 -12.72
C ILE A 102 -12.21 -6.44 -13.98
N GLN A 103 -13.40 -5.87 -13.81
CA GLN A 103 -14.13 -5.13 -14.83
C GLN A 103 -14.03 -3.63 -14.54
N CYS A 104 -13.48 -2.87 -15.48
CA CYS A 104 -13.32 -1.43 -15.36
C CYS A 104 -14.21 -0.74 -16.40
N GLN A 105 -15.12 0.11 -15.94
CA GLN A 105 -15.88 1.05 -16.74
C GLN A 105 -15.54 2.48 -16.28
N SER A 106 -15.87 3.49 -17.08
CA SER A 106 -15.55 4.89 -16.74
C SER A 106 -16.14 5.26 -15.38
N GLY A 107 -15.29 5.50 -14.39
CA GLY A 107 -15.69 5.83 -13.03
C GLY A 107 -16.25 4.68 -12.20
N PHE A 108 -16.13 3.42 -12.66
CA PHE A 108 -16.69 2.26 -11.95
C PHE A 108 -15.78 1.04 -12.08
N TYR A 109 -15.44 0.44 -10.93
CA TYR A 109 -14.63 -0.77 -10.84
C TYR A 109 -15.44 -1.88 -10.19
N LYS A 110 -15.51 -3.03 -10.85
CA LYS A 110 -16.13 -4.23 -10.33
C LYS A 110 -15.11 -5.35 -10.26
N LEU A 111 -14.82 -5.79 -9.04
CA LEU A 111 -13.92 -6.89 -8.73
C LEU A 111 -14.77 -8.11 -8.42
N ARG A 112 -14.62 -9.19 -9.18
CA ARG A 112 -15.37 -10.43 -8.99
C ARG A 112 -14.41 -11.57 -8.68
N GLY A 113 -14.43 -12.04 -7.43
CA GLY A 113 -13.90 -13.34 -7.04
C GLY A 113 -15.00 -14.39 -6.97
N ASN A 114 -14.64 -15.61 -6.57
CA ASN A 114 -15.59 -16.72 -6.43
C ASN A 114 -16.68 -16.42 -5.39
N ASP A 115 -16.28 -15.90 -4.22
CA ASP A 115 -17.17 -15.68 -3.07
C ASP A 115 -17.41 -14.19 -2.76
N LEU A 116 -16.78 -13.29 -3.51
CA LEU A 116 -16.76 -11.85 -3.25
C LEU A 116 -16.99 -11.08 -4.55
N THR A 117 -17.92 -10.14 -4.54
CA THR A 117 -18.00 -9.09 -5.56
C THR A 117 -17.89 -7.73 -4.88
N LEU A 118 -16.92 -6.92 -5.28
CA LEU A 118 -16.72 -5.57 -4.77
C LEU A 118 -16.97 -4.57 -5.90
N GLU A 119 -17.83 -3.61 -5.67
CA GLU A 119 -18.18 -2.55 -6.62
C GLU A 119 -17.75 -1.21 -6.03
N ILE A 120 -16.91 -0.49 -6.76
CA ILE A 120 -16.31 0.77 -6.32
C ILE A 120 -16.63 1.82 -7.39
N SER A 121 -17.35 2.87 -7.03
CA SER A 121 -17.56 4.01 -7.90
C SER A 121 -16.54 5.10 -7.57
N THR A 122 -15.95 5.70 -8.58
CA THR A 122 -14.88 6.70 -8.45
C THR A 122 -15.16 7.91 -9.33
N ASP A 123 -14.90 9.11 -8.81
CA ASP A 123 -14.83 10.34 -9.58
C ASP A 123 -13.36 10.82 -9.62
N GLY A 124 -12.71 10.62 -10.77
CA GLY A 124 -11.28 10.87 -10.94
C GLY A 124 -10.41 10.06 -9.95
N THR A 125 -9.85 10.75 -8.96
CA THR A 125 -8.98 10.17 -7.92
C THR A 125 -9.71 9.92 -6.60
N THR A 126 -11.01 10.18 -6.54
CA THR A 126 -11.81 10.04 -5.31
C THR A 126 -12.74 8.85 -5.41
N VAL A 127 -12.86 8.08 -4.32
CA VAL A 127 -13.88 7.04 -4.20
C VAL A 127 -15.18 7.72 -3.78
N MET A 128 -16.27 7.43 -4.49
CA MET A 128 -17.60 8.00 -4.27
C MET A 128 -18.51 7.03 -3.52
N SER A 129 -18.42 5.74 -3.83
CA SER A 129 -19.18 4.69 -3.14
C SER A 129 -18.45 3.36 -3.22
N CYS A 130 -18.74 2.47 -2.25
CA CYS A 130 -18.19 1.14 -2.20
C CYS A 130 -19.26 0.18 -1.69
N SER A 131 -19.66 -0.78 -2.50
CA SER A 131 -20.59 -1.84 -2.11
C SER A 131 -19.92 -3.21 -2.23
N VAL A 132 -20.29 -4.11 -1.33
CA VAL A 132 -19.74 -5.46 -1.24
C VAL A 132 -20.86 -6.48 -1.26
N SER A 133 -20.68 -7.49 -2.09
CA SER A 133 -21.55 -8.66 -2.22
C SER A 133 -20.73 -9.90 -1.85
N TRP A 134 -21.33 -10.79 -1.06
CA TRP A 134 -20.73 -12.04 -0.64
C TRP A 134 -21.58 -13.19 -1.15
N PHE A 135 -20.99 -14.25 -1.70
CA PHE A 135 -21.68 -15.48 -2.13
C PHE A 135 -22.84 -15.29 -3.11
N GLY A 136 -22.80 -14.23 -3.93
CA GLY A 136 -23.89 -13.92 -4.87
C GLY A 136 -25.12 -13.26 -4.23
N GLU A 137 -25.07 -12.92 -2.94
CA GLU A 137 -26.06 -12.05 -2.29
C GLU A 137 -26.03 -10.63 -2.89
N PRO A 138 -27.11 -9.84 -2.77
CA PRO A 138 -27.13 -8.48 -3.29
C PRO A 138 -26.01 -7.63 -2.66
N ALA A 139 -25.46 -6.72 -3.46
CA ALA A 139 -24.43 -5.81 -3.00
C ALA A 139 -24.97 -4.92 -1.88
N VAL A 140 -24.29 -4.94 -0.73
CA VAL A 140 -24.58 -4.13 0.45
C VAL A 140 -23.59 -2.98 0.50
N ASP A 141 -24.07 -1.79 0.83
CA ASP A 141 -23.20 -0.63 0.97
C ASP A 141 -22.20 -0.85 2.11
N ALA A 142 -20.93 -0.54 1.85
CA ALA A 142 -19.80 -0.84 2.72
C ALA A 142 -19.12 0.46 3.20
N PRO A 143 -19.76 1.24 4.10
CA PRO A 143 -19.25 2.53 4.54
C PRO A 143 -17.90 2.43 5.26
N TYR A 144 -17.64 1.29 5.92
CA TYR A 144 -16.35 1.01 6.54
C TYR A 144 -15.23 0.87 5.49
N LEU A 145 -15.46 0.07 4.44
CA LEU A 145 -14.49 -0.08 3.34
C LEU A 145 -14.28 1.22 2.59
N TYR A 146 -15.36 1.97 2.33
CA TYR A 146 -15.30 3.32 1.78
C TYR A 146 -14.35 4.20 2.60
N SER A 147 -14.54 4.29 3.92
CA SER A 147 -13.68 5.12 4.78
C SER A 147 -12.21 4.72 4.74
N LEU A 148 -11.91 3.43 4.62
CA LEU A 148 -10.54 2.93 4.52
C LEU A 148 -9.91 3.27 3.18
N MET A 149 -10.66 3.16 2.07
CA MET A 149 -10.20 3.50 0.73
C MET A 149 -9.96 5.02 0.59
N THR A 150 -10.85 5.86 1.11
CA THR A 150 -10.69 7.33 1.08
C THR A 150 -9.49 7.79 1.89
N ASN A 151 -9.14 7.08 2.98
CA ASN A 151 -7.94 7.33 3.76
C ASN A 151 -6.66 6.68 3.19
N ASN A 152 -6.73 6.13 1.97
CA ASN A 152 -5.64 5.39 1.31
C ASN A 152 -5.10 4.20 2.13
N GLN A 153 -5.91 3.60 3.02
CA GLN A 153 -5.50 2.49 3.88
C GLN A 153 -5.75 1.13 3.20
N TRP A 154 -5.22 0.94 1.99
CA TRP A 154 -5.44 -0.26 1.16
C TRP A 154 -5.00 -1.55 1.84
N THR A 155 -3.93 -1.50 2.64
CA THR A 155 -3.47 -2.63 3.44
C THR A 155 -4.54 -3.11 4.42
N LYS A 156 -5.29 -2.18 5.04
CA LYS A 156 -6.37 -2.54 5.96
C LYS A 156 -7.57 -3.10 5.21
N VAL A 157 -7.94 -2.49 4.08
CA VAL A 157 -8.99 -3.00 3.18
C VAL A 157 -8.71 -4.46 2.83
N HIS A 158 -7.47 -4.74 2.41
CA HIS A 158 -7.01 -6.08 2.06
C HIS A 158 -7.09 -7.04 3.24
N ASN A 159 -6.54 -6.68 4.39
CA ASN A 159 -6.57 -7.54 5.57
C ASN A 159 -7.98 -7.81 6.07
N THR A 160 -8.88 -6.82 6.02
CA THR A 160 -10.28 -6.99 6.41
C THR A 160 -10.99 -7.97 5.48
N ILE A 161 -10.84 -7.81 4.16
CA ILE A 161 -11.49 -8.71 3.19
C ILE A 161 -10.91 -10.12 3.28
N MET A 162 -9.59 -10.27 3.39
CA MET A 162 -8.95 -11.57 3.59
C MET A 162 -9.37 -12.24 4.89
N THR A 163 -9.55 -11.47 5.96
CA THR A 163 -10.06 -12.00 7.23
C THR A 163 -11.50 -12.48 7.06
N MET A 164 -12.36 -11.72 6.39
CA MET A 164 -13.73 -12.13 6.09
C MET A 164 -13.75 -13.43 5.27
N LEU A 165 -12.98 -13.50 4.17
CA LEU A 165 -12.84 -14.69 3.33
C LEU A 165 -12.35 -15.93 4.11
N ARG A 166 -11.55 -15.75 5.17
CA ARG A 166 -11.07 -16.85 6.03
C ARG A 166 -12.03 -17.25 7.14
N LEU A 167 -12.88 -16.33 7.60
CA LEU A 167 -13.91 -16.61 8.60
C LEU A 167 -15.05 -17.45 8.02
N ILE A 168 -15.12 -17.54 6.70
CA ILE A 168 -16.10 -18.31 5.96
C ILE A 168 -15.68 -19.79 5.99
N PRO A 169 -16.53 -20.70 6.54
CA PRO A 169 -16.28 -22.12 6.46
C PRO A 169 -16.23 -22.58 4.99
N PRO A 170 -15.28 -23.44 4.59
CA PRO A 170 -15.15 -23.98 3.22
C PRO A 170 -16.34 -24.86 2.79
N LEU A 171 -17.36 -25.01 3.63
CA LEU A 171 -18.60 -25.75 3.37
C LEU A 171 -19.73 -24.88 2.80
N LEU A 172 -19.52 -23.57 2.66
CA LEU A 172 -20.49 -22.62 2.09
C LEU A 172 -20.10 -22.09 0.69
N SER A 173 -18.89 -22.39 0.21
CA SER A 173 -18.54 -22.20 -1.20
C SER A 173 -19.33 -23.21 -2.02
N ARG A 174 -20.43 -22.76 -2.65
CA ARG A 174 -21.29 -23.60 -3.46
C ARG A 174 -20.87 -23.57 -4.92
#